data_AF-A0A945UAK5-F1
#
_entry.id   AF-A0A945UAK5-F1
#
_cell.length_a   1.000
_cell.length_b   1.000
_cell.length_c   1.000
_cell.angle_alpha   90.00
_cell.angle_beta   90.00
_cell.angle_gamma   90.00
#
_symmetry.space_group_name_H-M   'P 1'
#
loop_
_entity.id
_entity.type
_entity.pdbx_description
1 polymer ?
#
loop_
_entity_poly.entity_id
_entity_poly.type
_entity_poly.pdbx_seq_one_letter_code
_entity_poly.pdbx_strand_id
1 'polypeptide(L)'
;MELTLISKITSSPSLVWVMCAIGFYVINIFLGLFMAFREKTAQSQKIHRLLSYTITFCLVYYLIMNQTHDDNTLLDYLVCFYCITVVPFSKRWDSMIHLLVGTMGLILLPLLVIVRI
;
A
#
# COMPACT_ATOMS: atom_id res chain seq x y z
N MET A 1 1.80 6.70 28.92
CA MET A 1 2.19 7.37 27.67
C MET A 1 2.05 6.43 26.46
N GLU A 2 2.52 5.18 26.51
CA GLU A 2 2.28 4.18 25.44
C GLU A 2 0.78 3.83 25.25
N LEU A 3 0.05 3.61 26.35
CA LEU A 3 -1.33 3.12 26.31
C LEU A 3 -2.31 4.12 25.66
N THR A 4 -2.07 5.41 25.87
CA THR A 4 -2.81 6.52 25.22
C THR A 4 -2.50 6.60 23.72
N LEU A 5 -1.31 6.18 23.31
CA LEU A 5 -0.81 6.26 21.94
C LEU A 5 -1.38 5.14 21.07
N ILE A 6 -1.33 3.91 21.60
CA ILE A 6 -1.99 2.76 20.98
C ILE A 6 -3.50 3.02 20.87
N SER A 7 -4.12 3.55 21.93
CA SER A 7 -5.55 3.90 21.92
C SER A 7 -5.90 4.92 20.83
N LYS A 8 -5.08 5.97 20.64
CA LYS A 8 -5.26 6.95 19.57
C LYS A 8 -5.12 6.33 18.17
N ILE A 9 -4.13 5.47 17.96
CA ILE A 9 -3.94 4.77 16.68
C ILE A 9 -5.13 3.85 16.38
N THR A 10 -5.53 3.03 17.36
CA THR A 10 -6.63 2.06 17.19
C THR A 10 -8.01 2.70 17.04
N SER A 11 -8.16 3.96 17.48
CA SER A 11 -9.41 4.71 17.33
C SER A 11 -9.46 5.53 16.05
N SER A 12 -8.35 5.64 15.29
CA SER A 12 -8.36 6.38 14.03
C SER A 12 -9.18 5.62 12.97
N PRO A 13 -10.21 6.26 12.38
CA PRO A 13 -11.04 5.64 11.35
C PRO A 13 -10.26 5.37 10.05
N SER A 14 -9.09 5.98 9.86
CA SER A 14 -8.24 5.78 8.68
C SER A 14 -7.43 4.47 8.76
N LEU A 15 -7.23 3.91 9.95
CA LEU A 15 -6.37 2.74 10.19
C LEU A 15 -6.79 1.50 9.39
N VAL A 16 -8.10 1.25 9.31
CA VAL A 16 -8.63 0.08 8.60
C VAL A 16 -8.19 0.08 7.13
N TRP A 17 -8.12 1.25 6.50
CA TRP A 17 -7.72 1.40 5.11
C TRP A 17 -6.25 1.08 4.91
N VAL A 18 -5.37 1.48 5.84
CA VAL A 18 -3.94 1.16 5.80
C VAL A 18 -3.73 -0.34 6.03
N MET A 19 -4.40 -0.93 7.01
CA MET A 19 -4.28 -2.36 7.30
C MET A 19 -4.77 -3.23 6.14
N CYS A 20 -5.90 -2.87 5.53
CA CYS A 20 -6.37 -3.52 4.31
C CYS A 20 -5.38 -3.33 3.15
N ALA A 21 -4.85 -2.12 2.95
CA ALA A 21 -3.85 -1.85 1.92
C ALA A 21 -2.63 -2.76 2.09
N ILE A 22 -2.05 -2.83 3.29
CA ILE A 22 -0.91 -3.71 3.61
C ILE A 22 -1.24 -5.17 3.27
N GLY A 23 -2.40 -5.68 3.72
CA GLY A 23 -2.81 -7.05 3.45
C GLY A 23 -2.90 -7.36 1.96
N PHE A 24 -3.60 -6.52 1.19
CA PHE A 24 -3.69 -6.68 -0.26
C PHE A 24 -2.33 -6.52 -0.95
N TYR A 25 -1.49 -5.62 -0.46
CA TYR A 25 -0.16 -5.37 -0.99
C TYR A 25 0.76 -6.58 -0.86
N VAL A 26 0.77 -7.21 0.31
CA VAL A 26 1.53 -8.46 0.57
C VAL A 26 1.10 -9.54 -0.42
N ILE A 27 -0.21 -9.80 -0.53
CA ILE A 27 -0.75 -10.79 -1.48
C ILE A 27 -0.32 -10.45 -2.91
N ASN A 28 -0.37 -9.16 -3.27
CA ASN A 28 -0.04 -8.69 -4.60
C ASN A 28 1.45 -8.85 -4.96
N ILE A 29 2.35 -8.61 -4.01
CA ILE A 29 3.80 -8.88 -4.15
C ILE A 29 4.02 -10.37 -4.41
N PHE A 30 3.46 -11.24 -3.57
CA PHE A 30 3.66 -12.68 -3.71
C PHE A 30 3.10 -13.22 -5.03
N LEU A 31 1.95 -12.69 -5.48
CA LEU A 31 1.41 -13.03 -6.80
C LEU A 31 2.32 -12.53 -7.93
N GLY A 32 2.90 -11.33 -7.79
CA GLY A 32 3.91 -10.81 -8.71
C GLY A 32 5.15 -11.69 -8.79
N LEU A 33 5.65 -12.14 -7.63
CA LEU A 33 6.78 -13.05 -7.52
C LEU A 33 6.48 -14.42 -8.16
N PHE A 34 5.30 -14.98 -7.88
CA PHE A 34 4.84 -16.22 -8.49
C PHE A 34 4.82 -16.13 -10.02
N MET A 35 4.31 -15.02 -10.56
CA MET A 35 4.29 -14.75 -12.01
C MET A 35 5.67 -14.44 -12.61
N ALA A 36 6.68 -14.13 -11.80
CA ALA A 36 8.06 -13.93 -12.27
C ALA A 36 8.79 -15.27 -12.47
N PHE A 37 8.50 -16.27 -11.62
CA PHE A 37 9.14 -17.59 -11.67
C PHE A 37 8.34 -18.65 -12.43
N ARG A 38 7.04 -18.43 -12.65
CA ARG A 38 6.15 -19.35 -13.38
C ARG A 38 5.50 -18.67 -14.58
N GLU A 39 4.91 -19.47 -15.47
CA GLU A 39 4.19 -18.94 -16.63
C GLU A 39 3.07 -17.98 -16.22
N LYS A 40 3.06 -16.81 -16.87
CA LYS A 40 2.08 -15.75 -16.63
C LYS A 40 0.77 -16.16 -17.29
N THR A 41 -0.24 -16.49 -16.50
CA THR A 41 -1.59 -16.75 -17.03
C THR A 41 -2.39 -15.45 -17.14
N ALA A 42 -3.32 -15.41 -18.09
CA ALA A 42 -4.23 -14.26 -18.22
C ALA A 42 -5.04 -14.03 -16.93
N GLN A 43 -5.35 -15.10 -16.20
CA GLN A 43 -6.07 -15.02 -14.92
C GLN A 43 -5.19 -14.41 -13.82
N SER A 44 -3.94 -14.84 -13.66
CA SER A 44 -3.05 -14.30 -12.63
C SER A 44 -2.77 -12.81 -12.85
N GLN A 45 -2.59 -12.40 -14.11
CA GLN A 45 -2.44 -10.99 -14.47
C GLN A 45 -3.67 -10.14 -14.15
N LYS A 46 -4.89 -10.68 -14.38
CA LYS A 46 -6.14 -10.02 -14.01
C LYS A 46 -6.25 -9.83 -12.50
N ILE A 47 -5.95 -10.88 -11.72
CA ILE A 47 -6.00 -10.82 -10.25
C ILE A 47 -4.96 -9.82 -9.71
N HIS A 48 -3.73 -9.86 -10.21
CA HIS A 48 -2.68 -8.92 -9.80
C HIS A 48 -3.05 -7.46 -10.13
N ARG A 49 -3.71 -7.22 -11.26
CA ARG A 49 -4.21 -5.89 -11.62
C ARG A 49 -5.36 -5.46 -10.71
N LEU A 50 -6.30 -6.36 -10.42
CA LEU A 50 -7.42 -6.11 -9.51
C LEU A 50 -6.91 -5.74 -8.11
N LEU A 51 -5.97 -6.53 -7.56
CA LEU A 51 -5.34 -6.22 -6.27
C LEU A 51 -4.65 -4.85 -6.29
N SER A 52 -3.97 -4.50 -7.38
CA SER A 52 -3.36 -3.17 -7.53
C SER A 52 -4.40 -2.04 -7.47
N TYR A 53 -5.58 -2.22 -8.08
CA TYR A 53 -6.68 -1.26 -7.99
C TYR A 53 -7.30 -1.21 -6.59
N THR A 54 -7.46 -2.36 -5.91
CA THR A 54 -7.95 -2.40 -4.53
C THR A 54 -7.01 -1.68 -3.58
N ILE A 55 -5.69 -1.86 -3.72
CA ILE A 55 -4.69 -1.12 -2.94
C ILE A 55 -4.83 0.40 -3.18
N THR A 56 -4.94 0.80 -4.44
CA THR A 56 -5.13 2.22 -4.81
C THR A 56 -6.40 2.78 -4.17
N PHE A 57 -7.50 2.03 -4.21
CA PHE A 57 -8.76 2.39 -3.56
C PHE A 57 -8.57 2.58 -2.06
N CYS A 58 -7.93 1.63 -1.37
CA CYS A 58 -7.65 1.75 0.06
C CYS A 58 -6.83 3.00 0.38
N LEU A 59 -5.80 3.32 -0.40
CA LEU A 59 -4.95 4.49 -0.15
C LEU A 59 -5.66 5.81 -0.41
N VAL A 60 -6.52 5.88 -1.43
CA VAL A 60 -7.36 7.06 -1.69
C VAL A 60 -8.34 7.27 -0.54
N TYR A 61 -9.02 6.21 -0.08
CA TYR A 61 -9.92 6.31 1.07
C TYR A 61 -9.21 6.63 2.37
N TYR A 62 -7.99 6.11 2.57
CA TYR A 62 -7.13 6.53 3.67
C TYR A 62 -6.91 8.04 3.63
N LEU A 63 -6.49 8.62 2.50
CA LEU A 63 -6.26 10.07 2.39
C LEU A 63 -7.54 10.87 2.67
N ILE A 64 -8.70 10.42 2.20
CA ILE A 64 -9.99 11.10 2.43
C ILE A 64 -10.37 11.06 3.91
N MET A 65 -10.30 9.89 4.54
CA MET A 65 -10.65 9.71 5.96
C MET A 65 -9.66 10.43 6.87
N ASN A 66 -8.38 10.41 6.50
CA ASN A 66 -7.34 11.04 7.28
C ASN A 66 -7.41 12.58 7.17
N GLN A 67 -7.71 13.13 5.98
CA GLN A 67 -7.94 14.58 5.81
C GLN A 67 -9.12 15.10 6.66
N THR A 68 -10.11 14.26 6.93
CA THR A 68 -11.31 14.67 7.67
C THR A 68 -11.17 14.56 9.19
N HIS A 69 -10.22 13.78 9.70
CA HIS A 69 -10.10 13.48 11.14
C HIS A 69 -8.75 13.87 11.76
N ASP A 70 -7.65 13.73 11.03
CA ASP A 70 -6.28 13.80 11.57
C ASP A 70 -5.31 14.68 10.74
N ASP A 71 -5.80 15.27 9.64
CA ASP A 71 -5.07 16.04 8.61
C ASP A 71 -3.92 15.27 7.92
N ASN A 72 -3.87 15.30 6.59
CA ASN A 72 -2.76 14.69 5.85
C ASN A 72 -1.48 15.54 5.96
N THR A 73 -0.38 14.88 6.25
CA THR A 73 0.97 15.41 6.14
C THR A 73 1.51 15.19 4.73
N LEU A 74 2.59 15.90 4.40
CA LEU A 74 3.32 15.69 3.17
C LEU A 74 3.77 14.23 3.00
N LEU A 75 4.14 13.55 4.10
CA LEU A 75 4.59 12.16 4.05
C LEU A 75 3.49 11.22 3.56
N ASP A 76 2.23 11.45 3.96
CA ASP A 76 1.11 10.60 3.53
C ASP A 76 0.90 10.70 2.03
N TYR A 77 0.95 11.92 1.51
CA TYR A 77 0.86 12.17 0.07
C TYR A 77 2.03 11.53 -0.68
N LEU A 78 3.26 11.62 -0.17
CA LEU A 78 4.44 11.03 -0.80
C LEU A 78 4.38 9.49 -0.83
N VAL A 79 4.02 8.86 0.29
CA VAL A 79 3.88 7.40 0.38
C VAL A 79 2.73 6.92 -0.50
N CYS A 80 1.58 7.59 -0.47
CA CYS A 80 0.45 7.25 -1.35
C CYS A 80 0.82 7.44 -2.82
N PHE A 81 1.48 8.55 -3.18
CA PHE A 81 1.94 8.79 -4.54
C PHE A 81 2.92 7.72 -5.02
N TYR A 82 3.87 7.31 -4.16
CA TYR A 82 4.80 6.23 -4.46
C TYR A 82 4.06 4.91 -4.76
N CYS A 83 3.14 4.51 -3.87
CA CYS A 83 2.41 3.25 -4.01
C CYS A 83 1.41 3.25 -5.17
N ILE A 84 0.76 4.39 -5.47
CA ILE A 84 -0.26 4.50 -6.52
C ILE A 84 0.37 4.72 -7.90
N THR A 85 1.53 5.39 -7.97
CA THR A 85 2.11 5.80 -9.25
C THR A 85 3.41 5.06 -9.56
N VAL A 86 4.40 5.14 -8.67
CA VAL A 86 5.75 4.61 -8.91
C VAL A 86 5.72 3.10 -9.02
N VAL A 87 4.99 2.42 -8.12
CA VAL A 87 4.88 0.96 -8.10
C VAL A 87 4.19 0.42 -9.36
N PRO A 88 3.03 0.92 -9.82
CA PRO A 88 2.46 0.47 -11.09
C PRO A 88 3.31 0.83 -12.31
N PHE A 89 3.98 1.98 -12.29
CA PHE A 89 4.85 2.41 -13.38
C PHE A 89 6.06 1.48 -13.56
N SER A 90 6.64 0.99 -12.45
CA SER A 90 7.79 0.08 -12.50
C SER A 90 7.48 -1.28 -13.13
N LYS A 91 6.20 -1.63 -13.38
CA LYS A 91 5.82 -2.82 -14.17
C LYS A 91 6.36 -2.80 -15.61
N ARG A 92 6.74 -1.62 -16.12
CA ARG A 92 7.35 -1.45 -17.45
C ARG A 92 8.84 -1.79 -17.47
N TRP A 93 9.45 -1.95 -16.29
CA TRP A 93 10.87 -2.28 -16.12
C TRP A 93 11.05 -3.79 -16.00
N ASP A 94 12.25 -4.21 -15.60
CA ASP A 94 12.52 -5.60 -15.27
C ASP A 94 11.70 -6.09 -14.06
N SER A 95 11.35 -7.38 -14.06
CA SER A 95 10.49 -7.98 -13.04
C SER A 95 11.13 -7.96 -11.64
N MET A 96 12.47 -8.07 -11.54
CA MET A 96 13.17 -7.94 -10.25
C MET A 96 13.17 -6.50 -9.74
N ILE A 97 13.30 -5.51 -10.63
CA ILE A 97 13.23 -4.09 -10.24
C ILE A 97 11.81 -3.76 -9.77
N HIS A 98 10.78 -4.23 -10.49
CA HIS A 98 9.39 -4.05 -10.06
C HIS A 98 9.14 -4.66 -8.67
N LEU A 99 9.69 -5.86 -8.40
CA LEU A 99 9.59 -6.49 -7.09
C LEU A 99 10.29 -5.67 -5.99
N LEU A 100 11.48 -5.12 -6.27
CA LEU A 100 12.22 -4.29 -5.32
C LEU A 100 11.44 -3.00 -5.01
N VAL A 101 10.97 -2.30 -6.03
CA VAL A 101 10.12 -1.10 -5.89
C VAL A 101 8.82 -1.43 -5.14
N GLY A 102 8.20 -2.57 -5.46
CA GLY A 102 7.04 -3.07 -4.75
C GLY A 102 7.31 -3.26 -3.26
N THR A 103 8.37 -3.97 -2.92
CA THR A 103 8.77 -4.25 -1.52
C THR A 103 9.08 -2.96 -0.75
N MET A 104 9.70 -1.97 -1.39
CA MET A 104 9.91 -0.66 -0.77
C MET A 104 8.58 0.02 -0.43
N GLY A 105 7.59 -0.05 -1.31
CA GLY A 105 6.24 0.45 -1.02
C GLY A 105 5.61 -0.24 0.21
N LEU A 106 5.80 -1.56 0.34
CA LEU A 106 5.34 -2.30 1.53
C LEU A 106 6.01 -1.82 2.82
N ILE A 107 7.31 -1.52 2.79
CA ILE A 107 8.06 -0.98 3.94
C ILE A 107 7.58 0.42 4.31
N LEU A 108 7.19 1.23 3.31
CA LEU A 108 6.71 2.60 3.53
C LEU A 108 5.28 2.65 4.08
N LEU A 109 4.41 1.69 3.77
CA LEU A 109 3.00 1.70 4.20
C LEU A 109 2.80 1.82 5.71
N PRO A 110 3.54 1.10 6.58
CA PRO A 110 3.46 1.29 8.03
C PRO A 110 3.80 2.70 8.52
N LEU A 111 4.59 3.48 7.77
CA LEU A 111 4.93 4.86 8.16
C LEU A 111 3.72 5.78 8.19
N LEU A 112 2.66 5.47 7.41
CA LEU A 112 1.38 6.18 7.43
C LEU A 112 0.70 6.14 8.82
N VAL A 113 1.08 5.17 9.65
CA VAL A 113 0.55 4.99 11.02
C VAL A 113 1.60 5.43 12.06
N ILE A 114 2.87 5.06 11.85
CA ILE A 114 3.94 5.23 12.84
C ILE A 114 4.46 6.67 12.91
N VAL A 115 4.54 7.41 11.81
CA VAL A 115 5.09 8.80 11.85
C VAL A 115 4.13 9.79 12.52
N ARG A 116 2.91 9.35 12.86
CA ARG A 116 1.91 10.15 13.58
C ARG A 116 2.06 10.08 15.12
N ILE A 117 3.13 9.44 15.60
CA ILE A 117 3.54 9.34 17.01
C ILE A 117 4.20 10.64 17.46
#